data_AF-A0A1D6LRL7-F1
#
_entry.id   AF-A0A1D6LRL7-F1
#
_cell.length_a   1.000
_cell.length_b   1.000
_cell.length_c   1.000
_cell.angle_alpha   90.00
_cell.angle_beta   90.00
_cell.angle_gamma   90.00
#
_symmetry.space_group_name_H-M   'P 1'
#
loop_
_entity.id
_entity.type
_entity.pdbx_description
1 polymer ?
#
loop_
_entity_poly.entity_id
_entity_poly.type
_entity_poly.pdbx_seq_one_letter_code
_entity_poly.pdbx_strand_id
1 'polypeptide(L)'
;MRALFLLALFCVMHGEKEESKRIDAKASGPGGSFDITKLGASGNGKIDNTKAVQEAWASACGDTGKQTILIPKGDFLVGQLNFTGPCKGDVTIHVDGNLLSTMDLSQYKEHGNWIEILRVDNLVITGTSSTPEAVSLLCSAKIPCTGVTMDDINVEYSGTNNKTMAICTNAKGSTKGCLKELACF
;
A
#
# COMPACT_ATOMS: atom_id res chain seq x y z
N MET A 1 52.29 1.31 52.39
CA MET A 1 51.93 -0.06 52.82
C MET A 1 50.50 -0.01 53.36
N ARG A 2 49.61 -0.89 52.84
CA ARG A 2 48.34 -1.41 53.41
C ARG A 2 47.23 -0.36 53.70
N ALA A 3 46.09 -0.31 52.98
CA ALA A 3 44.94 -1.25 52.94
C ALA A 3 44.45 -1.60 54.37
N LEU A 4 43.19 -1.51 54.83
CA LEU A 4 41.80 -1.56 54.33
C LEU A 4 40.92 -0.80 55.39
N PHE A 5 39.67 -0.33 55.21
CA PHE A 5 38.42 -1.12 55.15
C PHE A 5 37.18 -0.19 54.98
N LEU A 6 36.36 -0.50 53.96
CA LEU A 6 34.89 -0.47 53.85
C LEU A 6 34.06 0.72 54.39
N LEU A 7 33.50 1.50 53.46
CA LEU A 7 32.11 1.96 53.50
C LEU A 7 31.49 1.74 52.11
N ALA A 8 30.72 0.67 51.97
CA ALA A 8 29.84 0.44 50.84
C ALA A 8 28.52 1.18 51.11
N LEU A 9 28.22 2.23 50.34
CA LEU A 9 26.90 2.84 50.26
C LEU A 9 26.49 2.99 48.79
N PHE A 10 25.56 2.13 48.39
CA PHE A 10 24.49 2.27 47.40
C PHE A 10 24.74 3.12 46.14
N CYS A 11 24.94 2.42 45.01
CA CYS A 11 24.23 2.75 43.77
C CYS A 11 23.58 1.45 43.26
N VAL A 12 22.36 1.16 43.71
CA VAL A 12 21.50 0.19 43.03
C VAL A 12 21.04 0.88 41.75
N MET A 13 21.78 0.67 40.66
CA MET A 13 21.31 1.00 39.32
C MET A 13 20.27 -0.06 38.95
N HIS A 14 18.99 0.21 39.23
CA HIS A 14 17.90 -0.47 38.55
C HIS A 14 17.97 -0.06 37.08
N GLY A 15 18.68 -0.86 36.28
CA GLY A 15 18.65 -0.77 34.83
C GLY A 15 17.27 -1.21 34.36
N GLU A 16 16.37 -0.26 34.15
CA GLU A 16 15.17 -0.48 33.36
C GLU A 16 15.61 -0.86 31.95
N LYS A 17 15.29 -2.09 31.57
CA LYS A 17 15.64 -2.68 30.30
C LYS A 17 14.73 -2.05 29.24
N GLU A 18 15.16 -0.92 28.67
CA GLU A 18 14.58 -0.43 27.42
C GLU A 18 14.92 -1.43 26.32
N GLU A 19 13.94 -2.26 25.97
CA GLU A 19 13.98 -3.04 24.74
C GLU A 19 13.84 -2.06 23.57
N SER A 20 14.97 -1.50 23.16
CA SER A 20 15.12 -0.80 21.90
C SER A 20 14.73 -1.78 20.79
N LYS A 21 13.49 -1.68 20.32
CA LYS A 21 13.07 -2.32 19.07
C LYS A 21 13.99 -1.78 17.98
N ARG A 22 15.00 -2.59 17.62
CA ARG A 22 15.67 -2.45 16.35
C ARG A 22 14.57 -2.52 15.30
N ILE A 23 14.26 -1.39 14.68
CA ILE A 23 13.67 -1.39 13.36
C ILE A 23 14.78 -1.97 12.50
N ASP A 24 14.71 -3.27 12.24
CA ASP A 24 15.55 -3.90 11.24
C ASP A 24 15.32 -3.12 9.94
N ALA A 25 16.31 -2.31 9.56
CA ALA A 25 16.38 -1.75 8.24
C ALA A 25 16.33 -2.93 7.27
N LYS A 26 15.16 -3.14 6.67
CA LYS A 26 14.90 -4.21 5.70
C LYS A 26 15.99 -4.12 4.65
N ALA A 27 16.83 -5.14 4.59
CA ALA A 27 17.91 -5.24 3.63
C ALA A 27 17.33 -5.05 2.22
N SER A 28 17.89 -4.10 1.47
CA SER A 28 17.61 -3.88 0.05
C SER A 28 18.02 -5.11 -0.73
N GLY A 29 17.04 -5.95 -1.08
CA GLY A 29 17.20 -7.17 -1.87
C GLY A 29 16.55 -7.03 -3.25
N PRO A 30 16.83 -7.94 -4.19
CA PRO A 30 16.37 -7.87 -5.59
C PRO A 30 14.84 -7.95 -5.78
N GLY A 31 14.12 -8.23 -4.70
CA GLY A 31 12.68 -8.07 -4.58
C GLY A 31 12.23 -8.30 -3.14
N GLY A 32 11.10 -7.70 -2.76
CA GLY A 32 10.59 -7.73 -1.39
C GLY A 32 9.07 -7.62 -1.31
N SER A 33 8.47 -8.20 -0.27
CA SER A 33 7.02 -8.10 -0.03
C SER A 33 6.72 -7.25 1.21
N PHE A 34 5.70 -6.39 1.12
CA PHE A 34 5.19 -5.49 2.16
C PHE A 34 3.74 -5.88 2.45
N ASP A 35 3.57 -6.82 3.37
CA ASP A 35 2.27 -7.22 3.89
C ASP A 35 1.74 -6.16 4.85
N ILE A 36 0.60 -5.56 4.52
CA ILE A 36 0.03 -4.45 5.29
C ILE A 36 -0.34 -4.87 6.73
N THR A 37 -0.63 -6.15 6.99
CA THR A 37 -0.93 -6.63 8.35
C THR A 37 0.30 -6.64 9.24
N LYS A 38 1.49 -6.84 8.65
CA LYS A 38 2.78 -6.69 9.35
C LYS A 38 3.13 -5.22 9.63
N LEU A 39 2.44 -4.29 8.97
CA LEU A 39 2.50 -2.85 9.19
C LEU A 39 1.36 -2.35 10.10
N GLY A 40 0.60 -3.26 10.71
CA GLY A 40 -0.46 -2.95 11.68
C GLY A 40 -1.86 -2.82 11.11
N ALA A 41 -2.08 -3.15 9.83
CA ALA A 41 -3.43 -3.16 9.26
C ALA A 41 -4.30 -4.27 9.88
N SER A 42 -5.58 -3.96 10.09
CA SER A 42 -6.61 -4.86 10.60
C SER A 42 -7.75 -5.01 9.60
N GLY A 43 -7.96 -6.25 9.12
CA GLY A 43 -8.93 -6.60 8.10
C GLY A 43 -10.39 -6.71 8.60
N ASN A 44 -10.80 -5.87 9.56
CA ASN A 44 -12.11 -5.93 10.22
C ASN A 44 -13.16 -4.94 9.67
N GLY A 45 -12.80 -4.15 8.66
CA GLY A 45 -13.65 -3.16 8.00
C GLY A 45 -13.99 -1.92 8.82
N LYS A 46 -13.39 -1.75 10.01
CA LYS A 46 -13.77 -0.70 10.98
C LYS A 46 -12.62 0.23 11.35
N ILE A 47 -11.41 -0.32 11.43
CA ILE A 47 -10.21 0.44 11.80
C ILE A 47 -9.64 1.08 10.54
N ASP A 48 -9.23 2.35 10.62
CA ASP A 48 -8.51 3.00 9.53
C ASP A 48 -7.13 2.36 9.33
N ASN A 49 -6.87 1.95 8.09
CA ASN A 49 -5.63 1.30 7.67
C ASN A 49 -4.80 2.16 6.71
N THR A 50 -5.18 3.43 6.52
CA THR A 50 -4.59 4.34 5.51
C THR A 50 -3.08 4.43 5.69
N LYS A 51 -2.64 4.55 6.94
CA LYS A 51 -1.22 4.62 7.29
C LYS A 51 -0.45 3.38 6.88
N ALA A 52 -0.95 2.19 7.19
CA ALA A 52 -0.28 0.93 6.88
C ALA A 52 -0.14 0.73 5.36
N VAL A 53 -1.17 1.08 4.59
CA VAL A 53 -1.14 0.98 3.12
C VAL A 53 -0.16 2.01 2.52
N GLN A 54 -0.16 3.25 3.01
CA GLN A 54 0.79 4.28 2.55
C GLN A 54 2.25 3.97 2.94
N GLU A 55 2.48 3.37 4.11
CA GLU A 55 3.82 2.91 4.51
C GLU A 55 4.31 1.75 3.63
N ALA A 56 3.44 0.81 3.28
CA ALA A 56 3.77 -0.24 2.32
C ALA A 56 4.15 0.36 0.96
N TRP A 57 3.39 1.35 0.49
CA TRP A 57 3.69 2.08 -0.74
C TRP A 57 5.03 2.78 -0.69
N ALA A 58 5.27 3.60 0.34
CA ALA A 58 6.51 4.35 0.50
C ALA A 58 7.73 3.41 0.53
N SER A 59 7.59 2.27 1.20
CA SER A 59 8.66 1.27 1.30
C SER A 59 8.90 0.55 -0.03
N ALA A 60 7.85 0.13 -0.73
CA ALA A 60 7.97 -0.52 -2.03
C ALA A 60 8.52 0.42 -3.11
N CYS A 61 7.96 1.63 -3.22
CA CYS A 61 8.37 2.62 -4.21
C CYS A 61 9.79 3.15 -3.95
N GLY A 62 10.22 3.20 -2.67
CA GLY A 62 11.53 3.66 -2.25
C GLY A 62 12.68 2.66 -2.42
N ASP A 63 12.39 1.43 -2.82
CA ASP A 63 13.36 0.34 -2.96
C ASP A 63 13.59 -0.05 -4.43
N THR A 64 14.73 -0.68 -4.70
CA THR A 64 15.13 -1.15 -6.04
C THR A 64 14.63 -2.58 -6.29
N GLY A 65 14.60 -3.01 -7.56
CA GLY A 65 14.14 -4.36 -7.91
C GLY A 65 12.61 -4.47 -7.95
N LYS A 66 12.09 -5.70 -7.88
CA LYS A 66 10.64 -5.96 -7.97
C LYS A 66 10.01 -6.04 -6.59
N GLN A 67 9.21 -5.05 -6.24
CA GLN A 67 8.58 -4.95 -4.92
C GLN A 67 7.10 -5.32 -4.99
N THR A 68 6.57 -5.94 -3.95
CA THR A 68 5.15 -6.32 -3.85
C THR A 68 4.53 -5.77 -2.58
N ILE A 69 3.42 -5.05 -2.71
CA ILE A 69 2.54 -4.71 -1.59
C ILE A 69 1.47 -5.79 -1.54
N LEU A 70 1.32 -6.45 -0.39
CA LEU A 70 0.33 -7.50 -0.19
C LEU A 70 -0.81 -6.98 0.69
N ILE A 71 -2.02 -6.97 0.12
CA ILE A 71 -3.29 -6.72 0.81
C ILE A 71 -3.97 -8.09 0.95
N PRO A 72 -3.80 -8.79 2.09
CA PRO A 72 -4.34 -10.14 2.25
C PRO A 72 -5.86 -10.13 2.38
N LYS A 73 -6.49 -11.31 2.47
CA LYS A 73 -7.93 -11.44 2.70
C LYS A 73 -8.38 -10.68 3.96
N GLY A 74 -9.48 -9.95 3.84
CA GLY A 74 -10.07 -9.14 4.91
C GLY A 74 -10.61 -7.82 4.37
N ASP A 75 -11.31 -7.08 5.22
CA ASP A 75 -11.86 -5.77 4.88
C ASP A 75 -11.02 -4.66 5.51
N PHE A 76 -10.39 -3.82 4.69
CA PHE A 76 -9.49 -2.78 5.16
C PHE A 76 -10.09 -1.41 4.85
N LEU A 77 -10.66 -0.78 5.88
CA LEU A 77 -11.14 0.60 5.77
C LEU A 77 -9.93 1.53 5.56
N VAL A 78 -9.99 2.36 4.52
CA VAL A 78 -8.96 3.33 4.16
C VAL A 78 -9.59 4.64 3.71
N GLY A 79 -8.99 5.74 4.14
CA GLY A 79 -9.17 7.07 3.58
C GLY A 79 -8.41 7.23 2.27
N GLN A 80 -7.93 8.45 2.02
CA GLN A 80 -7.23 8.76 0.77
C GLN A 80 -5.87 8.03 0.67
N LEU A 81 -5.68 7.27 -0.41
CA LEU A 81 -4.42 6.63 -0.75
C LEU A 81 -3.70 7.42 -1.84
N ASN A 82 -2.43 7.76 -1.59
CA ASN A 82 -1.60 8.50 -2.52
C ASN A 82 -0.36 7.68 -2.89
N PHE A 83 -0.37 7.16 -4.11
CA PHE A 83 0.67 6.34 -4.70
C PHE A 83 1.47 7.16 -5.71
N THR A 84 2.29 8.07 -5.19
CA THR A 84 3.13 8.95 -6.01
C THR A 84 4.56 8.41 -6.12
N GLY A 85 5.12 8.42 -7.33
CA GLY A 85 6.52 8.17 -7.63
C GLY A 85 7.33 9.46 -7.89
N PRO A 86 8.50 9.39 -8.55
CA PRO A 86 9.07 8.22 -9.22
C PRO A 86 9.54 7.15 -8.24
N CYS A 87 9.34 5.88 -8.60
CA CYS A 87 9.82 4.74 -7.82
C CYS A 87 11.21 4.29 -8.29
N LYS A 88 12.00 3.69 -7.39
CA LYS A 88 13.36 3.20 -7.73
C LYS A 88 13.36 1.81 -8.39
N GLY A 89 12.22 1.13 -8.43
CA GLY A 89 12.03 -0.20 -8.99
C GLY A 89 10.57 -0.45 -9.36
N ASP A 90 10.29 -1.65 -9.84
CA ASP A 90 8.94 -2.07 -10.23
C ASP A 90 8.11 -2.33 -8.97
N VAL A 91 6.85 -1.90 -8.97
CA VAL A 91 5.93 -2.12 -7.83
C VAL A 91 4.76 -2.96 -8.30
N THR A 92 4.44 -4.01 -7.55
CA THR A 92 3.23 -4.82 -7.71
C THR A 92 2.33 -4.62 -6.49
N ILE A 93 1.04 -4.35 -6.68
CA ILE A 93 0.03 -4.38 -5.62
C ILE A 93 -0.77 -5.67 -5.80
N HIS A 94 -0.69 -6.58 -4.84
CA HIS A 94 -1.44 -7.83 -4.85
C HIS A 94 -2.59 -7.75 -3.83
N VAL A 95 -3.83 -7.87 -4.31
CA VAL A 95 -5.04 -7.63 -3.53
C VAL A 95 -5.91 -8.88 -3.45
N ASP A 96 -5.81 -9.59 -2.33
CA ASP A 96 -6.69 -10.71 -1.98
C ASP A 96 -7.87 -10.30 -1.09
N GLY A 97 -7.79 -9.13 -0.46
CA GLY A 97 -8.84 -8.55 0.40
C GLY A 97 -9.62 -7.42 -0.27
N ASN A 98 -10.28 -6.60 0.54
CA ASN A 98 -11.03 -5.43 0.09
C ASN A 98 -10.45 -4.15 0.70
N LEU A 99 -10.26 -3.13 -0.14
CA LEU A 99 -10.10 -1.76 0.34
C LEU A 99 -11.49 -1.12 0.41
N LEU A 100 -11.90 -0.66 1.59
CA LEU A 100 -13.19 -0.01 1.80
C LEU A 100 -12.99 1.49 1.97
N SER A 101 -13.79 2.28 1.26
CA SER A 101 -13.75 3.74 1.37
C SER A 101 -14.33 4.16 2.72
N THR A 102 -13.63 5.05 3.43
CA THR A 102 -14.25 5.76 4.55
C THR A 102 -15.34 6.72 4.05
N MET A 103 -16.41 6.86 4.83
CA MET A 103 -17.44 7.88 4.59
C MET A 103 -17.09 9.23 5.25
N ASP A 104 -15.98 9.27 6.00
CA ASP A 104 -15.47 10.46 6.65
C ASP A 104 -14.71 11.33 5.63
N LEU A 105 -15.42 12.33 5.10
CA LEU A 105 -14.88 13.25 4.10
C LEU A 105 -13.69 14.07 4.61
N SER A 106 -13.48 14.19 5.93
CA SER A 106 -12.31 14.88 6.48
C SER A 106 -10.98 14.16 6.21
N GLN A 107 -11.04 12.87 5.86
CA GLN A 107 -9.88 12.06 5.49
C GLN A 107 -9.47 12.20 4.02
N TYR A 108 -10.20 13.00 3.27
CA TYR A 108 -9.90 13.34 1.88
C TYR A 108 -9.39 14.77 1.83
N LYS A 109 -8.31 15.01 1.09
CA LYS A 109 -7.93 16.38 0.73
C LYS A 109 -9.08 17.03 -0.05
N GLU A 110 -9.24 18.35 0.05
CA GLU A 110 -10.25 19.07 -0.75
C GLU A 110 -10.08 18.73 -2.24
N HIS A 111 -11.14 18.21 -2.85
CA HIS A 111 -11.18 17.72 -4.24
C HIS A 111 -10.23 16.53 -4.55
N GLY A 112 -9.80 15.78 -3.53
CA GLY A 112 -8.91 14.63 -3.68
C GLY A 112 -9.63 13.36 -4.15
N ASN A 113 -8.98 12.62 -5.05
CA ASN A 113 -9.41 11.26 -5.41
C ASN A 113 -9.22 10.31 -4.23
N TRP A 114 -10.08 9.28 -4.12
CA TRP A 114 -9.94 8.26 -3.06
C TRP A 114 -8.63 7.47 -3.18
N ILE A 115 -8.28 7.04 -4.39
CA ILE A 115 -6.96 6.48 -4.71
C ILE A 115 -6.36 7.30 -5.85
N GLU A 116 -5.17 7.83 -5.62
CA GLU A 116 -4.44 8.63 -6.60
C GLU A 116 -3.09 7.97 -6.90
N ILE A 117 -2.80 7.74 -8.17
CA ILE A 117 -1.54 7.15 -8.63
C ILE A 117 -0.89 8.12 -9.62
N LEU A 118 0.31 8.61 -9.30
CA LEU A 118 0.99 9.65 -10.07
C LEU A 118 2.47 9.33 -10.29
N ARG A 119 2.95 9.47 -11.52
CA ARG A 119 4.38 9.40 -11.86
C ARG A 119 5.04 8.08 -11.43
N VAL A 120 4.36 6.96 -11.65
CA VAL A 120 4.88 5.62 -11.35
C VAL A 120 5.11 4.88 -12.66
N ASP A 121 6.33 4.42 -12.86
CA ASP A 121 6.69 3.55 -13.97
C ASP A 121 6.56 2.08 -13.52
N ASN A 122 6.13 1.19 -14.43
CA ASN A 122 6.01 -0.27 -14.20
C ASN A 122 5.20 -0.67 -12.95
N LEU A 123 4.02 -0.08 -12.76
CA LEU A 123 3.07 -0.52 -11.73
C LEU A 123 2.22 -1.69 -12.23
N VAL A 124 2.20 -2.78 -11.46
CA VAL A 124 1.33 -3.93 -11.68
C VAL A 124 0.29 -4.02 -10.55
N ILE A 125 -0.97 -4.29 -10.86
CA ILE A 125 -2.02 -4.57 -9.86
C ILE A 125 -2.64 -5.92 -10.19
N THR A 126 -2.66 -6.84 -9.23
CA THR A 126 -3.20 -8.19 -9.37
C THR A 126 -4.08 -8.55 -8.19
N GLY A 127 -4.94 -9.55 -8.34
CA GLY A 127 -5.73 -10.07 -7.23
C GLY A 127 -7.14 -10.47 -7.61
N THR A 128 -8.06 -10.41 -6.65
CA THR A 128 -9.48 -10.68 -6.88
C THR A 128 -10.36 -9.54 -6.39
N SER A 129 -11.48 -9.30 -7.07
CA SER A 129 -12.49 -8.32 -6.65
C SER A 129 -13.73 -9.01 -6.09
N SER A 130 -14.37 -8.38 -5.10
CA SER A 130 -15.70 -8.75 -4.58
C SER A 130 -16.86 -8.07 -5.32
N THR A 131 -16.55 -7.18 -6.28
CA THR A 131 -17.49 -6.55 -7.20
C THR A 131 -17.04 -6.78 -8.65
N PRO A 132 -17.95 -6.74 -9.65
CA PRO A 132 -17.56 -6.78 -11.06
C PRO A 132 -16.61 -5.65 -11.45
N GLU A 133 -16.74 -4.47 -10.84
CA GLU A 133 -15.93 -3.27 -11.07
C GLU A 133 -14.57 -3.38 -10.34
N ALA A 134 -13.61 -4.07 -10.94
CA ALA A 134 -12.33 -4.38 -10.32
C ALA A 134 -11.29 -3.25 -10.38
N VAL A 135 -11.41 -2.35 -11.35
CA VAL A 135 -10.53 -1.17 -11.50
C VAL A 135 -11.39 0.06 -11.76
N SER A 136 -11.16 1.15 -11.03
CA SER A 136 -11.90 2.40 -11.19
C SER A 136 -10.95 3.60 -11.24
N LEU A 137 -10.80 4.22 -12.42
CA LEU A 137 -10.04 5.45 -12.62
C LEU A 137 -11.00 6.59 -13.00
N LEU A 138 -11.57 7.24 -11.98
CA LEU A 138 -12.55 8.31 -12.16
C LEU A 138 -11.89 9.68 -11.99
N CYS A 139 -11.39 10.24 -13.08
CA CYS A 139 -10.70 11.53 -13.07
C CYS A 139 -11.66 12.66 -13.52
N SER A 140 -11.41 13.89 -13.05
CA SER A 140 -12.22 15.04 -13.42
C SER A 140 -11.91 15.53 -14.84
N ALA A 141 -12.87 16.15 -15.52
CA ALA A 141 -12.63 16.74 -16.84
C ALA A 141 -11.63 17.93 -16.78
N LYS A 142 -11.56 18.64 -15.64
CA LYS A 142 -10.65 19.78 -15.43
C LYS A 142 -9.21 19.33 -15.14
N ILE A 143 -9.04 18.18 -14.52
CA ILE A 143 -7.75 17.60 -14.15
C ILE A 143 -7.80 16.12 -14.56
N PRO A 144 -7.55 15.81 -15.85
CA PRO A 144 -7.54 14.44 -16.33
C PRO A 144 -6.31 13.70 -15.79
N CYS A 145 -6.44 12.41 -15.52
CA CYS A 145 -5.27 11.58 -15.22
C CYS A 145 -4.48 11.37 -16.52
N THR A 146 -3.17 11.63 -16.51
CA THR A 146 -2.29 11.44 -17.67
C THR A 146 -1.06 10.62 -17.28
N GLY A 147 -0.52 9.85 -18.22
CA GLY A 147 0.66 9.00 -17.98
C GLY A 147 0.37 7.74 -17.17
N VAL A 148 -0.88 7.28 -17.15
CA VAL A 148 -1.24 6.02 -16.50
C VAL A 148 -0.76 4.86 -17.37
N THR A 149 0.15 4.03 -16.87
CA THR A 149 0.48 2.77 -17.55
C THR A 149 -0.12 1.63 -16.74
N MET A 150 -1.00 0.86 -17.37
CA MET A 150 -1.53 -0.38 -16.82
C MET A 150 -0.77 -1.53 -17.48
N ASP A 151 0.23 -2.08 -16.80
CA ASP A 151 0.99 -3.24 -17.29
C ASP A 151 0.65 -4.48 -16.47
N ASP A 152 0.35 -5.60 -17.13
CA ASP A 152 0.03 -6.90 -16.54
C ASP A 152 -1.07 -6.86 -15.44
N ILE A 153 -2.11 -6.03 -15.64
CA ILE A 153 -3.24 -5.96 -14.70
C ILE A 153 -4.14 -7.19 -14.86
N ASN A 154 -4.08 -8.08 -13.86
CA ASN A 154 -4.87 -9.31 -13.79
C ASN A 154 -5.66 -9.35 -12.48
N VAL A 155 -6.83 -8.72 -12.47
CA VAL A 155 -7.78 -8.79 -11.36
C VAL A 155 -9.02 -9.54 -11.84
N GLU A 156 -9.52 -10.48 -11.05
CA GLU A 156 -10.70 -11.27 -11.42
C GLU A 156 -11.83 -11.13 -10.40
N TYR A 157 -13.07 -10.92 -10.87
CA TYR A 157 -14.24 -10.94 -10.01
C TYR A 157 -14.48 -12.35 -9.45
N SER A 158 -14.62 -12.44 -8.12
CA SER A 158 -14.72 -13.72 -7.40
C SER A 158 -16.14 -14.32 -7.33
N GLY A 159 -17.18 -13.63 -7.85
CA GLY A 159 -18.58 -14.08 -7.80
C GLY A 159 -19.05 -14.90 -9.02
N THR A 160 -20.37 -15.13 -9.12
CA THR A 160 -20.99 -15.88 -10.23
C THR A 160 -21.68 -14.94 -11.23
N ASN A 161 -21.53 -15.20 -12.54
CA ASN A 161 -22.18 -14.48 -13.65
C ASN A 161 -22.20 -12.93 -13.55
N ASN A 162 -21.08 -12.30 -13.88
CA ASN A 162 -20.92 -11.11 -14.72
C ASN A 162 -19.43 -10.75 -14.71
N LYS A 163 -18.84 -10.61 -15.89
CA LYS A 163 -17.39 -10.50 -16.09
C LYS A 163 -16.78 -9.34 -15.30
N THR A 164 -15.52 -9.52 -14.88
CA THR A 164 -14.70 -8.42 -14.37
C THR A 164 -14.69 -7.25 -15.35
N MET A 165 -14.79 -6.02 -14.87
CA MET A 165 -14.75 -4.82 -15.69
C MET A 165 -13.95 -3.69 -15.01
N ALA A 166 -13.34 -2.84 -15.83
CA ALA A 166 -12.80 -1.56 -15.39
C ALA A 166 -13.72 -0.40 -15.78
N ILE A 167 -13.77 0.65 -14.95
CA ILE A 167 -14.44 1.91 -15.25
C ILE A 167 -13.40 3.03 -15.28
N CYS A 168 -13.29 3.71 -16.41
CA CYS A 168 -12.30 4.77 -16.59
C CYS A 168 -12.94 6.02 -17.20
N THR A 169 -12.76 7.16 -16.53
CA THR A 169 -13.34 8.46 -16.91
C THR A 169 -12.26 9.53 -16.87
N ASN A 170 -12.07 10.26 -17.98
CA ASN A 170 -11.03 11.30 -18.15
C ASN A 170 -9.60 10.85 -17.78
N ALA A 171 -9.30 9.56 -17.93
CA ALA A 171 -7.96 9.03 -17.77
C ALA A 171 -7.31 8.82 -19.14
N LYS A 172 -6.01 9.06 -19.25
CA LYS A 172 -5.20 8.86 -20.45
C LYS A 172 -3.94 8.12 -20.09
N GLY A 173 -3.65 7.09 -20.87
CA GLY A 173 -2.61 6.15 -20.52
C GLY A 173 -2.30 5.15 -21.62
N SER A 174 -1.56 4.12 -21.26
CA SER A 174 -1.28 2.94 -22.07
C SER A 174 -1.66 1.68 -21.29
N THR A 175 -2.11 0.67 -22.00
CA THR A 175 -2.38 -0.66 -21.45
C THR A 175 -1.49 -1.68 -22.13
N LYS A 176 -0.94 -2.62 -21.36
CA LYS A 176 -0.18 -3.78 -21.85
C LYS A 176 -0.43 -4.95 -20.91
N GLY A 177 -0.52 -6.17 -21.44
CA GLY A 177 -0.68 -7.38 -20.63
C GLY A 177 -1.94 -7.46 -19.76
N CYS A 178 -2.87 -6.50 -19.89
CA CYS A 178 -4.11 -6.45 -19.11
C CYS A 178 -5.12 -7.47 -19.62
N LEU A 179 -5.98 -7.97 -18.71
CA LEU A 179 -7.23 -8.61 -19.14
C LEU A 179 -8.00 -7.63 -20.04
N LYS A 180 -8.56 -8.14 -21.13
CA LYS A 180 -9.25 -7.30 -22.15
C LYS A 180 -10.36 -6.47 -21.52
N GLU A 181 -11.04 -7.01 -20.52
CA GLU A 181 -12.12 -6.36 -19.80
C GLU A 181 -11.67 -5.29 -18.80
N LEU A 182 -10.36 -5.21 -18.51
CA LEU A 182 -9.75 -4.21 -17.62
C LEU A 182 -9.02 -3.09 -18.36
N ALA A 183 -8.90 -3.17 -19.69
CA ALA A 183 -8.20 -2.16 -20.47
C ALA A 183 -8.99 -0.84 -20.48
N CYS A 184 -8.40 0.20 -19.91
CA CYS A 184 -8.99 1.55 -19.85
C CYS A 184 -8.60 2.48 -21.00
N PHE A 185 -7.56 2.10 -21.76
CA PHE A 185 -6.93 2.89 -22.81
C PHE A 185 -6.60 2.01 -24.01
#